data_AF-A0A957DEB9-F1
#
_entry.id   AF-A0A957DEB9-F1
#
_cell.length_a   1.000
_cell.length_b   1.000
_cell.length_c   1.000
_cell.angle_alpha   90.00
_cell.angle_beta   90.00
_cell.angle_gamma   90.00
#
_symmetry.space_group_name_H-M   'P 1'
#
loop_
_entity.id
_entity.type
_entity.pdbx_description
1 polymer ?
#
loop_
_entity_poly.entity_id
_entity_poly.type
_entity_poly.pdbx_seq_one_letter_code
_entity_poly.pdbx_strand_id
1 'polypeptide(L)' 'MSTLRVATLNLRNRADRWLQRRDLLASQLLQAQPDLISLQEISFPIGQGHWLQRQLNVRL' A
#
# COMPACT_ATOMS: atom_id res chain seq x y z
N MET A 1 -23.68 -14.57 -1.77
CA MET A 1 -23.31 -13.24 -2.30
C MET A 1 -21.80 -13.09 -2.16
N SER A 2 -21.10 -12.61 -3.18
CA SER A 2 -19.67 -12.30 -3.09
C SER A 2 -19.46 -10.94 -2.39
N THR A 3 -18.50 -10.86 -1.49
CA THR A 3 -18.10 -9.62 -0.80
C THR A 3 -16.81 -9.09 -1.43
N LEU A 4 -16.73 -7.78 -1.66
CA LEU A 4 -15.53 -7.08 -2.13
C LEU A 4 -15.02 -6.15 -1.02
N ARG A 5 -13.75 -6.28 -0.63
CA ARG A 5 -13.08 -5.45 0.37
C ARG A 5 -12.16 -4.45 -0.33
N VAL A 6 -12.45 -3.17 -0.18
CA VAL A 6 -11.67 -2.09 -0.79
C VAL A 6 -10.95 -1.28 0.28
N ALA A 7 -9.65 -1.07 0.10
CA ALA A 7 -8.85 -0.17 0.93
C ALA A 7 -8.47 1.10 0.16
N THR A 8 -8.61 2.25 0.78
CA THR A 8 -8.09 3.53 0.29
C THR A 8 -7.03 4.05 1.25
N LEU A 9 -5.90 4.51 0.72
CA LEU A 9 -4.78 4.95 1.55
C LEU A 9 -4.06 6.14 0.93
N ASN A 10 -3.94 7.22 1.70
CA ASN A 10 -3.11 8.36 1.35
C ASN A 10 -1.65 8.10 1.79
N LEU A 11 -0.72 8.13 0.85
CA LEU A 11 0.70 7.90 1.10
C LEU A 11 1.46 9.16 1.54
N ARG A 12 0.84 10.33 1.55
CA ARG A 12 1.45 11.61 1.97
C ARG A 12 2.79 11.88 1.28
N ASN A 13 2.90 11.53 0.00
CA ASN A 13 4.11 11.67 -0.82
C ASN A 13 5.34 11.06 -0.12
N ARG A 14 6.40 11.85 0.14
CA ARG A 14 7.62 11.43 0.83
C ARG A 14 7.69 11.87 2.30
N ALA A 15 6.59 12.40 2.85
CA ALA A 15 6.56 12.86 4.23
C ALA A 15 6.71 11.70 5.23
N ASP A 16 6.97 12.08 6.48
CA ASP A 16 6.94 11.20 7.65
C ASP A 16 7.84 9.97 7.53
N ARG A 17 9.08 10.16 7.09
CA ARG A 17 10.10 9.09 7.06
C ARG A 17 9.60 7.88 6.26
N TRP A 18 9.30 8.11 4.97
CA TRP A 18 8.73 7.12 4.05
C TRP A 18 9.41 5.73 4.13
N LEU A 19 10.74 5.69 4.18
CA LEU A 19 11.50 4.44 4.19
C LEU A 19 11.18 3.54 5.39
N GLN A 20 10.84 4.12 6.54
CA GLN A 20 10.45 3.41 7.75
C GLN A 20 8.95 3.07 7.72
N ARG A 21 8.12 3.99 7.21
CA ARG A 21 6.66 3.82 7.22
C ARG A 21 6.18 2.80 6.19
N ARG A 22 6.84 2.67 5.03
CA ARG A 22 6.41 1.79 3.93
C ARG A 22 6.23 0.34 4.35
N ASP A 23 7.07 -0.17 5.26
CA ASP A 23 6.99 -1.55 5.75
C ASP A 23 5.79 -1.76 6.67
N LEU A 24 5.45 -0.74 7.49
CA LEU A 24 4.25 -0.76 8.33
C LEU A 24 2.97 -0.80 7.47
N LEU A 25 2.93 0.01 6.40
CA LEU A 25 1.80 0.04 5.46
C LEU A 25 1.61 -1.32 4.76
N ALA A 26 2.71 -1.93 4.30
CA ALA A 26 2.66 -3.25 3.67
C ALA A 26 2.11 -4.31 4.64
N SER A 27 2.58 -4.31 5.89
CA SER A 27 2.08 -5.24 6.91
C SER A 27 0.61 -5.03 7.24
N GLN A 28 0.15 -3.79 7.33
CA GLN A 28 -1.27 -3.47 7.56
C GLN A 28 -2.15 -3.91 6.39
N LEU A 29 -1.72 -3.67 5.14
CA LEU A 29 -2.44 -4.12 3.95
C LEU A 29 -2.50 -5.64 3.85
N LEU A 30 -1.42 -6.34 4.19
CA LEU A 30 -1.38 -7.80 4.25
C LEU A 30 -2.35 -8.34 5.31
N GLN A 31 -2.40 -7.74 6.49
CA GLN A 31 -3.34 -8.12 7.54
C GLN A 31 -4.80 -7.85 7.15
N ALA A 32 -5.04 -6.73 6.46
CA ALA A 32 -6.39 -6.33 6.06
C ALA A 32 -6.95 -7.19 4.90
N GLN A 33 -6.08 -7.79 4.08
CA GLN A 33 -6.43 -8.58 2.89
C GLN A 33 -7.52 -7.94 2.02
N PRO A 34 -7.31 -6.68 1.54
CA PRO A 34 -8.24 -6.06 0.60
C PRO A 34 -8.10 -6.70 -0.79
N ASP A 35 -9.23 -6.81 -1.50
CA ASP A 35 -9.27 -7.26 -2.90
C ASP A 35 -8.83 -6.14 -3.85
N LEU A 36 -9.05 -4.88 -3.46
CA LEU A 36 -8.67 -3.69 -4.24
C LEU A 36 -8.06 -2.62 -3.35
N ILE A 37 -6.98 -2.00 -3.82
CA ILE A 37 -6.27 -0.93 -3.11
C ILE A 37 -6.22 0.31 -4.00
N SER A 38 -6.64 1.46 -3.48
CA SER A 38 -6.51 2.77 -4.11
C SER A 38 -5.57 3.67 -3.30
N LEU A 39 -4.55 4.23 -3.97
CA LEU A 39 -3.52 5.06 -3.35
C LEU A 39 -3.71 6.54 -3.73
N GLN A 40 -3.58 7.43 -2.75
CA GLN A 40 -3.55 8.89 -2.96
C GLN A 40 -2.17 9.46 -2.59
N GLU A 41 -1.85 10.64 -3.14
CA GLU A 41 -0.57 11.35 -2.95
C GLU A 41 0.66 10.47 -3.19
N ILE A 42 0.61 9.63 -4.21
CA ILE A 42 1.73 8.78 -4.62
C ILE A 42 2.87 9.61 -5.23
N SER A 43 4.09 9.28 -4.83
CA SER A 43 5.33 9.75 -5.46
C SER A 43 5.77 8.77 -6.56
N PHE A 44 5.38 9.05 -7.80
CA PHE A 44 5.79 8.26 -8.97
C PHE A 44 7.32 8.11 -9.12
N PRO A 45 8.16 9.15 -8.91
CA PRO A 45 9.60 9.01 -9.16
C PRO A 45 10.33 8.01 -8.26
N ILE A 46 9.76 7.62 -7.12
CA ILE A 46 10.33 6.57 -6.24
C ILE A 46 9.52 5.26 -6.28
N GLY A 47 8.55 5.16 -7.19
CA GLY A 47 7.81 3.92 -7.45
C GLY A 47 7.05 3.36 -6.27
N GLN A 48 6.46 4.19 -5.39
CA GLN A 48 5.82 3.70 -4.15
C GLN A 48 4.74 2.65 -4.39
N GLY A 49 3.90 2.84 -5.41
CA GLY A 49 2.84 1.91 -5.79
C GLY A 49 3.42 0.56 -6.23
N HIS A 50 4.42 0.57 -7.11
CA HIS A 50 5.12 -0.65 -7.52
C HIS A 50 5.84 -1.33 -6.36
N TRP A 51 6.43 -0.57 -5.44
CA TRP A 51 7.06 -1.12 -4.26
C TRP A 51 6.03 -1.84 -3.37
N LEU A 52 4.89 -1.21 -3.07
CA LEU A 52 3.80 -1.82 -2.29
C LEU A 52 3.25 -3.07 -2.97
N GLN A 53 2.96 -3.00 -4.27
CA GLN A 53 2.51 -4.14 -5.06
C GLN A 53 3.47 -5.34 -4.94
N ARG A 54 4.78 -5.12 -5.09
CA ARG A 54 5.79 -6.18 -4.95
C ARG A 54 5.83 -6.75 -3.53
N GLN A 55 5.76 -5.90 -2.51
CA GLN A 55 5.78 -6.39 -1.12
C GLN A 55 4.56 -7.24 -0.78
N LEU A 56 3.38 -6.90 -1.30
CA LEU A 56 2.17 -7.68 -1.06
C LEU A 56 2.22 -9.01 -1.84
N ASN A 57 2.62 -8.98 -3.11
CA ASN A 57 2.66 -10.20 -3.93
C ASN A 57 3.75 -11.20 -3.51
N VAL A 58 4.84 -10.76 -2.87
CA VAL A 58 5.88 -11.68 -2.35
C VAL A 58 5.45 -12.35 -1.05
N ARG A 59 4.49 -11.77 -0.31
CA ARG A 59 4.05 -12.23 1.02
C ARG A 59 2.73 -13.00 0.98
N LEU A 60 2.14 -13.16 -0.20
CA LEU A 60 0.99 -14.00 -0.51
C LEU A 60 1.47 -15.27 -1.20
#